data_AF-A0A259M7A0-F1
#
_entry.id   AF-A0A259M7A0-F1
#
_cell.length_a   1.000
_cell.length_b   1.000
_cell.length_c   1.000
_cell.angle_alpha   90.00
_cell.angle_beta   90.00
_cell.angle_gamma   90.00
#
_symmetry.space_group_name_H-M   'P 1'
#
loop_
_entity.id
_entity.type
_entity.pdbx_description
1 polymer ?
#
loop_
_entity_poly.entity_id
_entity_poly.type
_entity_poly.pdbx_seq_one_letter_code
_entity_poly.pdbx_strand_id
1 'polypeptide(L)'
;MTRKIAYIHSGNSAQTRSFQDFSHYLDDLIYLNDLPKTDLSHYDAVIVPDAMDSVRIAAHGEQLNSYVRGGGFLIVFFQGEADWIDVVDLH
;
A
#
# COMPACT_ATOMS: atom_id res chain seq x y z
N MET A 1 2.82 14.45 16.65
CA MET A 1 1.98 14.54 15.44
C MET A 1 1.85 13.14 14.89
N THR A 2 0.62 12.65 14.73
CA THR A 2 0.31 11.41 13.99
C THR A 2 0.67 11.62 12.52
N ARG A 3 1.23 10.60 11.86
CA ARG A 3 1.78 10.76 10.51
C ARG A 3 0.87 10.19 9.43
N LYS A 4 -0.36 9.76 9.72
CA LYS A 4 -1.33 9.24 8.73
C LYS A 4 -0.69 8.36 7.63
N ILE A 5 0.25 7.49 8.00
CA ILE A 5 0.90 6.55 7.07
C ILE A 5 0.29 5.17 7.26
N ALA A 6 -0.31 4.63 6.20
CA ALA A 6 -0.82 3.26 6.19
C ALA A 6 0.18 2.28 5.58
N TYR A 7 0.18 1.05 6.07
CA TYR A 7 0.97 -0.06 5.55
C TYR A 7 0.05 -1.23 5.17
N ILE A 8 0.08 -1.65 3.91
CA ILE A 8 -0.75 -2.75 3.41
C ILE A 8 -0.05 -4.09 3.67
N HIS A 9 -0.79 -5.13 4.05
CA HIS A 9 -0.24 -6.49 4.09
C HIS A 9 -1.22 -7.53 3.53
N SER A 10 -0.70 -8.62 2.97
CA SER A 10 -1.47 -9.75 2.43
C SER A 10 -1.62 -10.92 3.40
N GLY A 11 -1.11 -10.78 4.64
CA GLY A 11 -1.02 -11.85 5.64
C GLY A 11 0.35 -12.53 5.71
N ASN A 12 1.32 -12.09 4.91
CA ASN A 12 2.69 -12.59 4.92
C ASN A 12 3.41 -12.19 6.24
N SER A 13 4.07 -13.14 6.89
CA SER A 13 4.78 -12.92 8.16
C SER A 13 5.92 -11.90 8.05
N ALA A 14 6.62 -11.82 6.92
CA ALA A 14 7.68 -10.84 6.69
C ALA A 14 7.12 -9.41 6.63
N GLN A 15 5.93 -9.23 6.05
CA GLN A 15 5.26 -7.93 6.01
C GLN A 15 4.79 -7.51 7.40
N THR A 16 4.18 -8.43 8.16
CA THR A 16 3.77 -8.17 9.55
C THR A 16 4.98 -7.86 10.44
N ARG A 17 6.10 -8.55 10.24
CA ARG A 17 7.34 -8.27 10.97
C ARG A 17 7.88 -6.88 10.64
N SER A 18 7.90 -6.50 9.37
CA SER A 18 8.31 -5.16 8.94
C SER A 18 7.44 -4.08 9.58
N PHE A 19 6.12 -4.26 9.59
CA PHE A 19 5.23 -3.33 10.29
C PHE A 19 5.57 -3.22 11.78
N GLN A 20 5.82 -4.33 12.47
CA GLN A 20 6.19 -4.31 13.89
C GLN A 20 7.49 -3.52 14.13
N ASP A 21 8.53 -3.81 13.35
CA ASP A 21 9.86 -3.18 13.48
C ASP A 21 9.79 -1.66 13.19
N PHE A 22 8.92 -1.22 12.28
CA PHE A 22 8.76 0.19 11.87
C PHE A 22 7.47 0.87 12.38
N SER A 23 6.74 0.26 13.29
CA SER A 23 5.44 0.76 13.81
C SER A 23 5.50 2.15 14.44
N HIS A 24 6.69 2.62 14.83
CA HIS A 24 6.92 3.97 15.33
C HIS A 24 6.89 5.06 14.24
N TYR A 25 6.85 4.67 12.96
CA TYR A 25 6.65 5.56 11.81
C TYR A 25 5.29 5.40 11.13
N LEU A 26 4.55 4.34 11.46
CA LEU A 26 3.33 3.92 10.76
C LEU A 26 2.14 4.07 11.70
N ASP A 27 1.00 4.51 11.16
CA ASP A 27 -0.20 4.74 11.97
C ASP A 27 -1.15 3.54 11.88
N ASP A 28 -1.33 2.95 10.68
CA ASP A 28 -2.29 1.86 10.45
C ASP A 28 -1.70 0.69 9.65
N LEU A 29 -2.13 -0.52 10.01
CA LEU A 29 -1.90 -1.76 9.26
C LEU A 29 -3.19 -2.16 8.55
N ILE A 30 -3.20 -2.07 7.22
CA ILE A 30 -4.37 -2.41 6.40
C ILE A 30 -4.20 -3.82 5.84
N TYR A 31 -5.11 -4.72 6.19
CA TYR A 31 -5.16 -6.01 5.52
C TYR A 31 -5.72 -5.85 4.11
N LEU A 32 -5.07 -6.46 3.13
CA LEU A 32 -5.42 -6.30 1.71
C LEU A 32 -6.91 -6.57 1.40
N ASN A 33 -7.53 -7.53 2.10
CA ASN A 33 -8.95 -7.83 1.92
C ASN A 33 -9.91 -6.75 2.44
N ASP A 34 -9.43 -5.88 3.33
CA ASP A 34 -10.19 -4.75 3.88
C ASP A 34 -9.97 -3.46 3.08
N LEU A 35 -9.05 -3.47 2.10
CA LEU A 35 -8.74 -2.33 1.25
C LEU A 35 -9.99 -1.75 0.55
N PRO A 36 -10.94 -2.53 -0.01
CA PRO A 36 -12.15 -1.99 -0.64
C PRO A 36 -13.08 -1.21 0.31
N LYS A 37 -12.93 -1.41 1.62
CA LYS A 37 -13.71 -0.72 2.66
C LYS A 37 -12.95 0.44 3.29
N THR A 38 -11.70 0.64 2.89
CA THR A 38 -10.80 1.62 3.50
C THR A 38 -10.72 2.86 2.62
N ASP A 39 -11.06 4.01 3.19
CA ASP A 39 -10.88 5.30 2.53
C ASP A 39 -9.41 5.71 2.60
N LEU A 40 -8.70 5.56 1.48
CA LEU A 40 -7.28 5.90 1.39
C LEU A 40 -7.01 7.40 1.47
N SER A 41 -8.01 8.26 1.21
CA SER A 41 -7.84 9.72 1.24
C SER A 41 -7.55 10.27 2.65
N HIS A 42 -7.77 9.46 3.69
CA HIS A 42 -7.40 9.78 5.06
C HIS A 42 -5.90 9.73 5.32
N TYR A 43 -5.12 9.08 4.44
CA TYR A 43 -3.70 8.85 4.62
C TYR A 43 -2.85 9.80 3.77
N ASP A 44 -1.84 10.39 4.41
CA ASP A 44 -0.84 11.22 3.74
C ASP A 44 0.07 10.34 2.85
N ALA A 45 0.30 9.09 3.25
CA ALA A 45 0.99 8.09 2.46
C ALA A 45 0.48 6.66 2.69
N VAL A 46 0.57 5.82 1.66
CA VAL A 46 0.24 4.39 1.72
C VAL A 46 1.43 3.59 1.24
N ILE A 47 1.84 2.58 2.00
CA ILE A 47 2.95 1.68 1.67
C ILE A 47 2.40 0.34 1.19
N VAL A 48 2.83 -0.08 0.00
CA VAL A 48 2.71 -1.45 -0.50
C VAL A 48 4.09 -2.12 -0.36
N PRO A 49 4.25 -3.08 0.57
CA PRO A 49 5.53 -3.73 0.78
C PRO A 49 5.84 -4.78 -0.28
N ASP A 50 7.11 -5.20 -0.29
CA ASP A 50 7.59 -6.28 -1.13
C ASP A 50 6.95 -7.64 -0.75
N ALA A 51 7.16 -8.65 -1.59
CA ALA A 51 6.57 -9.98 -1.46
C ALA A 51 5.03 -9.95 -1.34
N MET A 52 4.40 -8.98 -2.00
CA MET A 52 2.95 -8.88 -2.14
C MET A 52 2.42 -9.96 -3.06
N ASP A 53 1.22 -10.46 -2.78
CA ASP A 53 0.50 -11.32 -3.72
C ASP A 53 0.09 -10.49 -4.94
N SER A 54 0.77 -10.72 -6.07
CA SER A 54 0.64 -9.89 -7.28
C SER A 54 -0.77 -9.93 -7.88
N VAL A 55 -1.45 -11.08 -7.80
CA VAL A 55 -2.81 -11.24 -8.32
C VAL A 55 -3.79 -10.46 -7.45
N ARG A 56 -3.65 -10.58 -6.12
CA ARG A 56 -4.56 -9.90 -5.18
C ARG A 56 -4.36 -8.39 -5.20
N ILE A 57 -3.12 -7.89 -5.23
CA ILE A 57 -2.88 -6.44 -5.28
C ILE A 57 -3.34 -5.83 -6.61
N ALA A 58 -3.17 -6.54 -7.73
CA ALA A 58 -3.64 -6.07 -9.04
C ALA A 58 -5.15 -5.84 -9.08
N ALA A 59 -5.94 -6.65 -8.35
CA ALA A 59 -7.38 -6.43 -8.21
C ALA A 59 -7.75 -5.10 -7.54
N HIS A 60 -6.80 -4.43 -6.88
CA HIS A 60 -6.96 -3.12 -6.25
C HIS A 60 -6.21 -1.99 -6.99
N GLY A 61 -5.69 -2.26 -8.20
CA GLY A 61 -4.94 -1.28 -8.99
C GLY A 61 -5.73 0.02 -9.23
N GLU A 62 -7.00 -0.06 -9.63
CA GLU A 62 -7.84 1.13 -9.85
C GLU A 62 -7.95 2.01 -8.59
N GLN A 63 -8.13 1.39 -7.41
CA GLN A 63 -8.24 2.09 -6.14
C GLN A 63 -6.92 2.79 -5.78
N LEU A 64 -5.79 2.11 -5.96
CA LEU A 64 -4.46 2.64 -5.65
C LEU A 64 -4.07 3.78 -6.60
N ASN A 65 -4.35 3.64 -7.90
CA ASN A 65 -4.12 4.72 -8.87
C ASN A 65 -5.06 5.90 -8.63
N SER A 66 -6.32 5.67 -8.25
CA SER A 66 -7.26 6.75 -7.90
C SER A 66 -6.79 7.52 -6.68
N TYR A 67 -6.25 6.84 -5.66
CA TYR A 67 -5.62 7.47 -4.50
C TYR A 67 -4.47 8.41 -4.93
N VAL A 68 -3.56 7.94 -5.79
CA VAL A 68 -2.45 8.77 -6.28
C VAL A 68 -2.94 9.95 -7.13
N ARG A 69 -3.90 9.72 -8.04
CA ARG A 69 -4.53 10.80 -8.83
C ARG A 69 -5.22 11.85 -7.95
N GLY A 70 -5.72 11.45 -6.80
CA GLY A 70 -6.29 12.34 -5.77
C GLY A 70 -5.27 13.14 -4.97
N GLY A 71 -3.96 12.99 -5.25
CA GLY A 71 -2.88 13.66 -4.54
C GLY A 71 -2.24 12.83 -3.43
N GLY A 72 -2.64 11.56 -3.28
CA GLY A 72 -2.06 10.62 -2.33
C GLY A 72 -0.63 10.21 -2.71
N PHE A 73 0.17 9.84 -1.71
CA PHE A 73 1.54 9.38 -1.92
C PHE A 73 1.66 7.86 -1.72
N LEU A 74 1.81 7.13 -2.81
CA LEU A 74 1.96 5.68 -2.78
C LEU A 74 3.44 5.29 -2.83
N ILE A 75 3.89 4.51 -1.84
CA ILE A 75 5.26 4.00 -1.74
C ILE A 75 5.20 2.50 -2.03
N VAL A 76 5.83 2.07 -3.11
CA VAL A 76 5.83 0.67 -3.53
C VAL A 76 7.23 0.11 -3.37
N PHE A 77 7.38 -0.86 -2.46
CA PHE A 77 8.55 -1.73 -2.41
C PHE A 77 8.22 -2.97 -3.21
N PHE A 78 8.94 -3.26 -4.29
CA PHE A 78 8.60 -4.38 -5.15
C PHE A 78 9.82 -4.96 -5.84
N GLN A 79 9.87 -6.29 -5.90
CA GLN A 79 10.77 -7.03 -6.78
C GLN A 79 9.98 -7.56 -7.98
N GLY A 80 9.97 -6.81 -9.09
CA GLY A 80 9.31 -7.17 -10.35
C GLY A 80 8.64 -5.98 -11.04
N GLU A 81 7.66 -6.28 -11.90
CA GLU A 81 6.83 -5.29 -12.59
C GLU A 81 5.56 -4.95 -11.79
N ALA A 82 5.26 -3.67 -11.64
CA ALA A 82 4.05 -3.18 -10.98
C ALA A 82 2.99 -2.73 -11.99
N ASP A 83 2.62 -3.62 -12.92
CA ASP A 83 1.66 -3.36 -14.02
C ASP A 83 0.27 -2.88 -13.58
N TRP A 84 -0.03 -2.96 -12.28
CA TRP A 84 -1.24 -2.45 -11.65
C TRP A 84 -1.15 -0.96 -11.27
N ILE A 85 -0.01 -0.31 -11.52
CA ILE A 85 0.19 1.14 -11.44
C ILE A 85 0.20 1.70 -12.86
N ASP A 86 -0.74 2.60 -13.16
CA ASP A 86 -0.89 3.25 -14.48
C ASP A 86 -0.84 4.79 -14.37
N VAL A 87 -0.79 5.33 -13.15
CA VAL A 87 -0.74 6.77 -12.90
C VAL A 87 0.61 7.40 -13.27
N VAL A 88 1.66 6.57 -13.35
CA VAL A 88 3.00 6.93 -13.78
C VAL A 88 3.56 5.82 -14.66
N ASP A 89 4.43 6.19 -15.59
CA ASP A 89 5.19 5.22 -16.38
C ASP A 89 6.35 4.69 -15.52
N LEU A 90 6.37 3.38 -15.29
CA LEU A 90 7.39 2.67 -14.54
C LEU A 90 8.31 1.99 -15.58
N HIS A 91 9.31 2.75 -16.05
CA HIS A 91 10.30 2.29 -17.03
C HIS A 91 11.42 1.44 -16.44
#